data_AF-A0A0R2ZP68-F1
#
_entry.id   AF-A0A0R2ZP68-F1
#
_cell.length_a   1.000
_cell.length_b   1.000
_cell.length_c   1.000
_cell.angle_alpha   90.00
_cell.angle_beta   90.00
_cell.angle_gamma   90.00
#
_symmetry.space_group_name_H-M   'P 1'
#
loop_
_entity.id
_entity.type
_entity.pdbx_description
1 polymer ?
#
loop_
_entity_poly.entity_id
_entity_poly.type
_entity_poly.pdbx_seq_one_letter_code
_entity_poly.pdbx_strand_id
1 'polypeptide(L)'
;MTTNVICRTAKLLTSDSRWSIESFDGQANLVAYVDDTGFDKLAVSSKFAMVFAGNAHLIELWKGWFLKPTLDFNSPPPVVTTLKGATTPVSVTIGIVEKASANVFFSAGMFMAHGELARFSGSGAQFAKDCYAVNLCGRTAVGSAARQDHFTGGETKFVELETGKMNLSIMPGTGQDMINALHQRGFVMDTKAKTVTAISDWKSPDTDAQRAISAGIDTLSAPTGLPPHQWSQQEQNDLFAALRHVAEQEGRLG
;
A
#
# COMPACT_ATOMS: atom_id res chain seq x y z
N MET A 1 1.39 -4.01 -8.74
CA MET A 1 0.96 -5.05 -7.80
C MET A 1 1.55 -4.89 -6.38
N THR A 2 0.86 -5.26 -5.29
CA THR A 2 1.33 -5.21 -3.88
C THR A 2 0.67 -6.33 -3.09
N THR A 3 1.16 -6.65 -1.89
CA THR A 3 0.48 -7.59 -0.97
C THR A 3 0.50 -7.05 0.44
N ASN A 4 -0.68 -6.90 1.04
CA ASN A 4 -0.87 -6.72 2.47
C ASN A 4 -1.64 -7.89 3.08
N VAL A 5 -1.30 -8.25 4.32
CA VAL A 5 -2.01 -9.26 5.11
C VAL A 5 -2.30 -8.72 6.50
N ILE A 6 -3.57 -8.77 6.89
CA ILE A 6 -4.01 -8.60 8.28
C ILE A 6 -4.25 -10.01 8.82
N CYS A 7 -3.35 -10.52 9.66
CA CYS A 7 -3.45 -11.82 10.30
C CYS A 7 -3.94 -11.65 11.74
N ARG A 8 -5.21 -11.96 12.00
CA ARG A 8 -5.84 -11.73 13.32
C ARG A 8 -5.38 -12.74 14.35
N THR A 9 -5.22 -14.00 13.94
CA THR A 9 -4.78 -15.09 14.83
C THR A 9 -3.38 -14.86 15.40
N ALA A 10 -2.44 -14.42 14.57
CA ALA A 10 -1.08 -14.09 14.98
C ALA A 10 -0.92 -12.63 15.43
N LYS A 11 -2.01 -11.84 15.46
CA LYS A 11 -2.02 -10.39 15.73
C LYS A 11 -0.91 -9.67 14.97
N LEU A 12 -0.85 -9.89 13.66
CA LEU A 12 0.26 -9.48 12.81
C LEU A 12 -0.24 -8.78 11.55
N LEU A 13 0.33 -7.61 11.26
CA LEU A 13 0.19 -6.94 9.97
C LEU A 13 1.45 -7.18 9.15
N THR A 14 1.31 -7.44 7.86
CA THR A 14 2.46 -7.54 6.96
C THR A 14 2.18 -6.88 5.62
N SER A 15 3.22 -6.30 5.01
CA SER A 15 3.19 -5.82 3.64
C SER A 15 4.51 -6.14 2.94
N ASP A 16 4.52 -6.08 1.61
CA ASP A 16 5.77 -5.99 0.85
C ASP A 16 6.28 -4.53 0.83
N SER A 17 7.52 -4.29 0.39
CA SER A 17 8.12 -2.95 0.35
C SER A 17 8.21 -2.33 -1.05
N ARG A 18 7.79 -3.06 -2.09
CA ARG A 18 7.84 -2.61 -3.48
C ARG A 18 6.82 -1.52 -3.79
N TRP A 19 7.26 -0.50 -4.51
CA TRP A 19 6.40 0.50 -5.13
C TRP A 19 6.61 0.46 -6.63
N SER A 20 5.54 0.62 -7.40
CA SER A 20 5.59 0.42 -8.85
C SER A 20 4.75 1.40 -9.64
N ILE A 21 5.10 1.56 -10.91
CA ILE A 21 4.35 2.24 -11.96
C ILE A 21 3.84 1.15 -12.90
N GLU A 22 2.51 0.99 -13.02
CA GLU A 22 1.93 -0.21 -13.63
C GLU A 22 1.81 -0.21 -15.14
N SER A 23 1.76 0.97 -15.76
CA SER A 23 1.56 1.07 -17.19
C SER A 23 2.22 2.33 -17.71
N PHE A 24 3.15 2.14 -18.62
CA PHE A 24 3.48 3.19 -19.58
C PHE A 24 2.47 3.07 -20.72
N ASP A 25 1.87 4.19 -21.15
CA ASP A 25 0.92 4.18 -22.26
C ASP A 25 1.53 3.44 -23.46
N GLY A 26 0.88 2.37 -23.93
CA GLY A 26 1.36 1.54 -25.04
C GLY A 26 2.32 0.40 -24.69
N GLN A 27 2.75 0.23 -23.43
CA GLN A 27 3.68 -0.84 -23.01
C GLN A 27 3.23 -1.57 -21.74
N ALA A 28 2.13 -2.34 -21.86
CA ALA A 28 1.52 -3.08 -20.75
C ALA A 28 2.41 -4.19 -20.15
N ASN A 29 3.52 -4.56 -20.79
CA ASN A 29 4.46 -5.55 -20.27
C ASN A 29 5.58 -4.94 -19.41
N LEU A 30 5.72 -3.62 -19.38
CA LEU A 30 6.78 -2.97 -18.63
C LEU A 30 6.29 -2.45 -17.28
N VAL A 31 7.11 -2.66 -16.25
CA VAL A 31 6.87 -2.19 -14.89
C VAL A 31 8.13 -1.50 -14.38
N ALA A 32 8.05 -0.21 -14.07
CA ALA A 32 9.07 0.43 -13.25
C ALA A 32 8.76 0.20 -11.77
N TYR A 33 9.76 -0.15 -10.98
CA TYR A 33 9.58 -0.37 -9.55
C TYR A 33 10.82 -0.03 -8.75
N VAL A 34 10.61 0.14 -7.44
CA VAL A 34 11.66 0.28 -6.45
C VAL A 34 11.24 -0.40 -5.16
N ASP A 35 12.18 -1.12 -4.54
CA ASP A 35 11.97 -1.80 -3.27
C ASP A 35 12.51 -0.94 -2.11
N ASP A 36 11.99 -1.14 -0.91
CA ASP A 36 12.57 -0.63 0.34
C ASP A 36 12.75 0.91 0.37
N THR A 37 11.78 1.68 -0.12
CA THR A 37 11.86 3.16 -0.24
C THR A 37 11.96 3.92 1.09
N GLY A 38 11.77 3.25 2.22
CA GLY A 38 11.53 3.90 3.52
C GLY A 38 10.09 4.38 3.70
N PHE A 39 9.24 4.25 2.67
CA PHE A 39 7.83 4.60 2.71
C PHE A 39 6.99 3.32 2.82
N ASP A 40 6.68 2.91 4.05
CA ASP A 40 5.93 1.68 4.31
C ASP A 40 4.42 1.82 4.04
N LYS A 41 3.76 0.74 3.65
CA LYS A 41 2.31 0.67 3.40
C LYS A 41 1.48 0.49 4.67
N LEU A 42 2.14 0.55 5.83
CA LEU A 42 1.56 0.44 7.16
C LEU A 42 1.81 1.75 7.92
N ALA A 43 0.85 2.16 8.74
CA ALA A 43 1.03 3.24 9.71
C ALA A 43 0.50 2.81 11.07
N VAL A 44 1.24 3.10 12.13
CA VAL A 44 0.94 2.60 13.48
C VAL A 44 0.85 3.79 14.43
N SER A 45 -0.27 3.92 15.11
CA SER A 45 -0.48 4.84 16.23
C SER A 45 -0.42 4.06 17.56
N SER A 46 -0.83 4.71 18.66
CA SER A 46 -0.72 4.12 20.00
C SER A 46 -1.61 2.88 20.16
N LYS A 47 -2.85 2.93 19.69
CA LYS A 47 -3.87 1.88 19.82
C LYS A 47 -4.31 1.26 18.50
N PHE A 48 -4.08 1.94 17.38
CA PHE A 48 -4.52 1.49 16.06
C PHE A 48 -3.39 1.40 15.04
N ALA A 49 -3.69 0.74 13.92
CA ALA A 49 -2.84 0.72 12.74
C ALA A 49 -3.70 0.82 11.48
N MET A 50 -3.14 1.45 10.45
CA MET A 50 -3.71 1.51 9.11
C MET A 50 -2.89 0.66 8.14
N VAL A 51 -3.60 0.00 7.23
CA VAL A 51 -3.04 -0.82 6.13
C VAL A 51 -3.49 -0.21 4.81
N PHE A 52 -2.55 0.01 3.90
CA PHE A 52 -2.79 0.73 2.67
C PHE A 52 -2.44 -0.05 1.40
N ALA A 53 -3.24 0.14 0.35
CA ALA A 53 -2.88 -0.15 -1.04
C ALA A 53 -3.45 0.94 -1.95
N GLY A 54 -3.03 1.01 -3.20
CA GLY A 54 -3.42 2.02 -4.17
C GLY A 54 -2.36 3.10 -4.39
N ASN A 55 -2.81 4.31 -4.72
CA ASN A 55 -1.93 5.41 -5.13
C ASN A 55 -1.05 5.94 -3.97
N ALA A 56 0.24 6.14 -4.23
CA ALA A 56 1.21 6.55 -3.22
C ALA A 56 0.92 7.95 -2.62
N HIS A 57 0.46 8.90 -3.44
CA HIS A 57 0.12 10.25 -2.97
C HIS A 57 -1.03 10.23 -1.97
N LEU A 58 -2.12 9.53 -2.28
CA LEU A 58 -3.22 9.36 -1.34
C LEU A 58 -2.76 8.67 -0.04
N ILE A 59 -1.90 7.66 -0.13
CA ILE A 59 -1.34 6.98 1.05
C ILE A 59 -0.49 7.94 1.87
N GLU A 60 0.32 8.81 1.26
CA GLU A 60 1.10 9.84 1.95
C GLU A 60 0.20 10.81 2.72
N LEU A 61 -0.85 11.32 2.07
CA LEU A 61 -1.82 12.22 2.73
C LEU A 61 -2.49 11.53 3.92
N TRP A 62 -2.95 10.29 3.76
CA TRP A 62 -3.60 9.53 4.84
C TRP A 62 -2.64 9.21 5.99
N LYS A 63 -1.41 8.77 5.71
CA LYS A 63 -0.41 8.53 6.75
C LYS A 63 -0.06 9.83 7.49
N GLY A 64 0.19 10.90 6.74
CA GLY A 64 0.52 12.21 7.29
C GLY A 64 -0.61 12.79 8.15
N TRP A 65 -1.87 12.54 7.81
CA TRP A 65 -3.02 12.92 8.64
C TRP A 65 -3.15 11.99 9.86
N PHE A 66 -3.13 10.67 9.64
CA PHE A 66 -3.35 9.65 10.67
C PHE A 66 -2.30 9.60 11.76
N LEU A 67 -1.10 10.14 11.54
CA LEU A 67 -0.02 10.15 12.53
C LEU A 67 0.10 11.47 13.31
N LYS A 68 -0.77 12.47 13.05
CA LYS A 68 -0.74 13.75 13.80
C LYS A 68 -1.20 13.57 15.25
N PRO A 69 -0.65 14.35 16.21
CA PRO A 69 -1.15 14.34 17.59
C PRO A 69 -2.65 14.65 17.71
N THR A 70 -3.15 15.51 16.81
CA THR A 70 -4.56 15.91 16.74
C THR A 70 -5.08 15.71 15.33
N LEU A 71 -6.28 15.16 15.20
CA LEU A 71 -6.92 14.83 13.94
C LEU A 71 -7.94 15.91 13.56
N ASP A 72 -7.70 16.58 12.43
CA ASP A 72 -8.63 17.58 11.87
C ASP A 72 -9.64 16.92 10.93
N PHE A 73 -10.88 16.81 11.40
CA PHE A 73 -12.00 16.25 10.64
C PHE A 73 -12.68 17.26 9.71
N ASN A 74 -12.29 18.54 9.73
CA ASN A 74 -12.78 19.53 8.76
C ASN A 74 -12.03 19.44 7.43
N SER A 75 -10.80 18.95 7.45
CA SER A 75 -9.94 18.82 6.26
C SER A 75 -9.31 17.41 6.15
N PRO A 76 -10.12 16.34 6.07
CA PRO A 76 -9.59 15.00 5.91
C PRO A 76 -9.01 14.78 4.50
N PRO A 77 -8.02 13.90 4.33
CA PRO A 77 -7.54 13.51 3.02
C PRO A 77 -8.64 12.89 2.16
N PRO A 78 -8.59 13.06 0.83
CA PRO A 78 -9.51 12.38 -0.07
C PRO A 78 -9.20 10.86 -0.16
N VAL A 79 -10.22 10.05 -0.43
CA VAL A 79 -10.05 8.61 -0.73
C VAL A 79 -9.90 8.31 -2.23
N VAL A 80 -10.28 9.27 -3.06
CA VAL A 80 -10.22 9.24 -4.54
C VAL A 80 -9.77 10.61 -5.02
N THR A 81 -8.90 10.66 -6.03
CA THR A 81 -8.51 11.92 -6.69
C THR A 81 -8.26 11.70 -8.18
N THR A 82 -8.34 12.77 -8.97
CA THR A 82 -7.92 12.75 -10.37
C THR A 82 -6.58 13.46 -10.48
N LEU A 83 -5.55 12.71 -10.86
CA LEU A 83 -4.20 13.25 -11.01
C LEU A 83 -4.14 14.21 -12.20
N LYS A 84 -3.21 15.16 -12.15
CA LYS A 84 -3.05 16.16 -13.21
C LYS A 84 -2.70 15.46 -14.53
N GLY A 85 -3.56 15.60 -15.53
CA GLY A 85 -3.39 14.98 -16.85
C GLY A 85 -3.90 13.54 -16.94
N ALA A 86 -4.46 12.97 -15.87
CA ALA A 86 -5.12 11.68 -15.90
C ALA A 86 -6.61 11.82 -16.28
N THR A 87 -7.10 10.89 -17.09
CA THR A 87 -8.53 10.78 -17.47
C THR A 87 -9.33 9.92 -16.50
N THR A 88 -8.64 9.06 -15.74
CA THR A 88 -9.26 8.12 -14.80
C THR A 88 -8.84 8.47 -13.38
N PRO A 89 -9.78 8.50 -12.41
CA PRO A 89 -9.44 8.74 -11.02
C PRO A 89 -8.62 7.59 -10.44
N VAL A 90 -7.76 7.90 -9.47
CA VAL A 90 -7.04 6.93 -8.65
C VAL A 90 -7.65 6.89 -7.25
N SER A 91 -7.53 5.75 -6.58
CA SER A 91 -8.11 5.51 -5.25
C SER A 91 -7.10 4.90 -4.29
N VAL A 92 -7.39 5.01 -3.00
CA VAL A 92 -6.68 4.28 -1.93
C VAL A 92 -7.57 3.18 -1.35
N THR A 93 -6.93 2.10 -0.93
CA THR A 93 -7.48 1.01 -0.12
C THR A 93 -7.05 1.22 1.31
N ILE A 94 -7.99 1.15 2.25
CA ILE A 94 -7.74 1.43 3.66
C ILE A 94 -8.31 0.30 4.51
N GLY A 95 -7.48 -0.27 5.37
CA GLY A 95 -7.91 -1.09 6.51
C GLY A 95 -7.49 -0.42 7.81
N ILE A 96 -8.37 -0.39 8.82
CA ILE A 96 -8.08 0.11 10.17
C ILE A 96 -8.18 -1.07 11.14
N VAL A 97 -7.12 -1.28 11.92
CA VAL A 97 -6.98 -2.42 12.84
C VAL A 97 -6.72 -1.91 14.25
N GLU A 98 -7.48 -2.41 15.22
CA GLU A 98 -7.20 -2.19 16.65
C GLU A 98 -6.07 -3.14 17.10
N LYS A 99 -5.02 -2.60 17.74
CA LYS A 99 -3.83 -3.39 18.11
C LYS A 99 -4.12 -4.43 19.18
N ALA A 100 -4.91 -4.07 20.20
CA ALA A 100 -5.15 -4.94 21.35
C ALA A 100 -5.88 -6.25 20.97
N SER A 101 -6.88 -6.14 20.10
CA SER A 101 -7.75 -7.24 19.69
C SER A 101 -7.41 -7.82 18.32
N ALA A 102 -6.61 -7.12 17.51
CA ALA A 102 -6.44 -7.36 16.08
C ALA A 102 -7.77 -7.35 15.29
N ASN A 103 -8.80 -6.67 15.80
CA ASN A 103 -10.06 -6.51 15.09
C ASN A 103 -9.90 -5.51 13.94
N VAL A 104 -10.45 -5.87 12.78
CA VAL A 104 -10.57 -4.95 11.64
C VAL A 104 -11.80 -4.08 11.90
N PHE A 105 -11.57 -2.83 12.30
CA PHE A 105 -12.62 -1.87 12.63
C PHE A 105 -13.25 -1.28 11.36
N PHE A 106 -12.46 -1.18 10.30
CA PHE A 106 -12.89 -0.69 8.99
C PHE A 106 -12.04 -1.32 7.89
N SER A 107 -12.64 -1.60 6.73
CA SER A 107 -11.89 -1.96 5.52
C SER A 107 -12.68 -1.61 4.26
N ALA A 108 -12.06 -0.88 3.34
CA ALA A 108 -12.60 -0.58 2.01
C ALA A 108 -11.47 -0.49 0.96
N GLY A 109 -11.81 -0.56 -0.33
CA GLY A 109 -10.84 -0.68 -1.42
C GLY A 109 -10.42 -2.11 -1.76
N MET A 110 -11.31 -3.07 -1.50
CA MET A 110 -11.14 -4.52 -1.70
C MET A 110 -10.14 -5.22 -0.78
N PHE A 111 -10.71 -6.02 0.12
CA PHE A 111 -10.00 -7.01 0.90
C PHE A 111 -10.61 -8.39 0.65
N MET A 112 -9.76 -9.37 0.36
CA MET A 112 -10.15 -10.76 0.32
C MET A 112 -10.16 -11.32 1.74
N ALA A 113 -11.24 -11.99 2.13
CA ALA A 113 -11.33 -12.65 3.43
C ALA A 113 -10.87 -14.11 3.37
N HIS A 114 -10.22 -14.58 4.43
CA HIS A 114 -10.10 -16.00 4.77
C HIS A 114 -10.79 -16.23 6.11
N GLY A 115 -12.11 -16.50 6.04
CA GLY A 115 -12.98 -16.54 7.21
C GLY A 115 -12.83 -15.26 8.04
N GLU A 116 -12.80 -15.40 9.37
CA GLU A 116 -12.49 -14.30 10.29
C GLU A 116 -11.00 -14.21 10.65
N LEU A 117 -10.16 -15.09 10.12
CA LEU A 117 -8.77 -15.26 10.55
C LEU A 117 -7.83 -14.24 9.90
N ALA A 118 -8.08 -13.91 8.63
CA ALA A 118 -7.24 -12.99 7.88
C ALA A 118 -7.99 -12.20 6.81
N ARG A 119 -7.39 -11.06 6.45
CA ARG A 119 -7.77 -10.22 5.32
C ARG A 119 -6.54 -9.95 4.46
N PHE A 120 -6.70 -9.89 3.14
CA PHE A 120 -5.63 -9.72 2.16
C PHE A 120 -6.00 -8.60 1.20
N SER A 121 -5.09 -7.70 0.88
CA SER A 121 -5.30 -6.67 -0.13
C SER A 121 -4.06 -6.44 -0.97
N GLY A 122 -4.23 -5.70 -2.06
CA GLY A 122 -3.24 -5.66 -3.12
C GLY A 122 -3.47 -6.78 -4.13
N SER A 123 -2.87 -6.64 -5.29
CA SER A 123 -2.94 -7.61 -6.38
C SER A 123 -2.39 -9.02 -6.06
N GLY A 124 -1.44 -9.14 -5.13
CA GLY A 124 -0.88 -10.42 -4.72
C GLY A 124 -1.74 -11.11 -3.66
N ALA A 125 -2.88 -10.52 -3.29
CA ALA A 125 -3.78 -11.00 -2.25
C ALA A 125 -4.25 -12.44 -2.45
N GLN A 126 -4.55 -12.85 -3.70
CA GLN A 126 -4.98 -14.23 -3.97
C GLN A 126 -3.85 -15.24 -3.69
N PHE A 127 -2.64 -14.98 -4.20
CA PHE A 127 -1.47 -15.84 -3.94
C PHE A 127 -1.12 -15.90 -2.45
N ALA A 128 -1.21 -14.77 -1.76
CA ALA A 128 -0.99 -14.68 -0.32
C ALA A 128 -2.04 -15.48 0.46
N LYS A 129 -3.32 -15.36 0.09
CA LYS A 129 -4.43 -16.08 0.70
C LYS A 129 -4.27 -17.59 0.54
N ASP A 130 -3.89 -18.06 -0.64
CA ASP A 130 -3.68 -19.50 -0.90
C ASP A 130 -2.51 -20.05 -0.08
N CYS A 131 -1.40 -19.30 0.01
CA CYS A 131 -0.28 -19.66 0.88
C CYS A 131 -0.70 -19.67 2.37
N TYR A 132 -1.45 -18.66 2.80
CA TYR A 132 -1.91 -18.54 4.18
C TYR A 132 -2.86 -19.68 4.56
N ALA A 133 -3.74 -20.13 3.67
CA ALA A 133 -4.66 -21.24 3.93
C ALA A 133 -3.95 -22.54 4.34
N VAL A 134 -2.69 -22.70 3.93
CA VAL A 134 -1.84 -23.87 4.27
C VAL A 134 -0.91 -23.57 5.45
N ASN A 135 -0.32 -22.36 5.49
CA ASN A 135 0.79 -22.06 6.41
C ASN A 135 0.39 -21.20 7.63
N LEU A 136 -0.79 -20.56 7.60
CA LEU A 136 -1.32 -19.66 8.63
C LEU A 136 -0.34 -18.54 9.07
N CYS A 137 0.59 -18.14 8.20
CA CYS A 137 1.62 -17.15 8.47
C CYS A 137 1.58 -16.00 7.46
N GLY A 138 1.30 -14.78 7.93
CA GLY A 138 1.26 -13.58 7.09
C GLY A 138 2.58 -13.27 6.39
N ARG A 139 3.72 -13.44 7.08
CA ARG A 139 5.06 -13.19 6.48
C ARG A 139 5.35 -14.18 5.35
N THR A 140 5.09 -15.47 5.58
CA THR A 140 5.23 -16.50 4.55
C THR A 140 4.29 -16.26 3.38
N ALA A 141 3.08 -15.76 3.64
CA ALA A 141 2.12 -15.42 2.60
C ALA A 141 2.61 -14.29 1.68
N VAL A 142 3.13 -13.19 2.23
CA VAL A 142 3.74 -12.08 1.45
C VAL A 142 4.93 -12.58 0.63
N GLY A 143 5.87 -13.31 1.26
CA GLY A 143 7.04 -13.85 0.56
C GLY A 143 6.66 -14.86 -0.54
N SER A 144 5.54 -15.57 -0.39
CA SER A 144 5.02 -16.45 -1.45
C SER A 144 4.38 -15.68 -2.59
N ALA A 145 3.61 -14.62 -2.29
CA ALA A 145 3.02 -13.77 -3.31
C ALA A 145 4.10 -13.13 -4.19
N ALA A 146 5.20 -12.65 -3.60
CA ALA A 146 6.33 -12.06 -4.32
C ALA A 146 6.97 -12.98 -5.40
N ARG A 147 6.74 -14.29 -5.35
CA ARG A 147 7.23 -15.24 -6.37
C ARG A 147 6.35 -15.33 -7.61
N GLN A 148 5.07 -14.98 -7.48
CA GLN A 148 4.06 -15.10 -8.53
C GLN A 148 3.60 -13.74 -9.05
N ASP A 149 3.70 -12.73 -8.19
CA ASP A 149 3.29 -11.38 -8.45
C ASP A 149 4.52 -10.48 -8.66
N HIS A 150 4.67 -9.96 -9.89
CA HIS A 150 5.78 -9.09 -10.29
C HIS A 150 5.93 -7.78 -9.52
N PHE A 151 4.88 -7.32 -8.85
CA PHE A 151 4.93 -6.04 -8.18
C PHE A 151 4.74 -6.13 -6.65
N THR A 152 4.50 -7.33 -6.13
CA THR A 152 4.87 -7.65 -4.74
C THR A 152 6.37 -7.95 -4.67
N GLY A 153 7.12 -7.26 -3.81
CA GLY A 153 8.56 -7.51 -3.69
C GLY A 153 9.28 -6.77 -2.57
N GLY A 154 10.61 -6.87 -2.58
CA GLY A 154 11.48 -6.31 -1.55
C GLY A 154 11.35 -7.03 -0.19
N GLU A 155 11.67 -6.32 0.88
CA GLU A 155 11.53 -6.81 2.25
C GLU A 155 10.05 -6.98 2.65
N THR A 156 9.74 -8.07 3.37
CA THR A 156 8.45 -8.18 4.06
C THR A 156 8.46 -7.28 5.31
N LYS A 157 7.69 -6.19 5.25
CA LYS A 157 7.41 -5.31 6.38
C LYS A 157 6.37 -5.92 7.29
N PHE A 158 6.50 -5.69 8.60
CA PHE A 158 5.59 -6.26 9.58
C PHE A 158 5.41 -5.37 10.82
N VAL A 159 4.27 -5.59 11.49
CA VAL A 159 3.95 -5.07 12.82
C VAL A 159 3.30 -6.20 13.62
N GLU A 160 3.95 -6.64 14.69
CA GLU A 160 3.37 -7.50 15.72
C GLU A 160 2.54 -6.61 16.66
N LEU A 161 1.21 -6.73 16.60
CA LEU A 161 0.30 -5.82 17.29
C LEU A 161 0.34 -5.98 18.81
N GLU A 162 0.64 -7.19 19.30
CA GLU A 162 0.72 -7.51 20.72
C GLU A 162 2.01 -7.02 21.37
N THR A 163 3.16 -7.27 20.72
CA THR A 163 4.49 -6.93 21.26
C THR A 163 4.93 -5.52 20.87
N GLY A 164 4.34 -4.94 19.83
CA GLY A 164 4.80 -3.69 19.21
C GLY A 164 6.06 -3.86 18.35
N LYS A 165 6.59 -5.09 18.20
CA LYS A 165 7.78 -5.33 17.39
C LYS A 165 7.46 -5.11 15.91
N MET A 166 8.28 -4.32 15.23
CA MET A 166 8.09 -3.99 13.81
C MET A 166 9.43 -3.74 13.13
N ASN A 167 9.48 -3.89 11.80
CA ASN A 167 10.61 -3.47 10.94
C ASN A 167 10.20 -2.34 9.97
N LEU A 168 9.21 -1.53 10.37
CA LEU A 168 8.88 -0.31 9.67
C LEU A 168 10.02 0.71 9.80
N SER A 169 10.08 1.61 8.84
CA SER A 169 11.05 2.70 8.79
C SER A 169 10.84 3.66 9.95
N ILE A 170 11.91 3.96 10.69
CA ILE A 170 11.87 4.81 11.89
C ILE A 170 11.46 6.25 11.53
N MET A 171 12.03 6.77 10.44
CA MET A 171 11.59 8.01 9.82
C MET A 171 10.75 7.61 8.61
N PRO A 172 9.42 7.83 8.65
CA PRO A 172 8.59 7.55 7.49
C PRO A 172 9.12 8.37 6.32
N GLY A 173 9.47 7.71 5.22
CA GLY A 173 9.84 8.41 4.00
C GLY A 173 8.72 9.35 3.55
N THR A 174 9.05 10.20 2.60
CA THR A 174 8.10 11.05 1.87
C THR A 174 7.90 10.52 0.47
N GLY A 175 6.92 11.08 -0.24
CA GLY A 175 6.77 10.89 -1.67
C GLY A 175 8.03 11.25 -2.45
N GLN A 176 8.73 12.30 -2.01
CA GLN A 176 9.99 12.70 -2.61
C GLN A 176 11.08 11.65 -2.40
N ASP A 177 11.14 11.00 -1.24
CA ASP A 177 12.10 9.93 -0.97
C ASP A 177 11.84 8.71 -1.86
N MET A 178 10.56 8.39 -2.11
CA MET A 178 10.20 7.32 -3.05
C MET A 178 10.65 7.62 -4.48
N ILE A 179 10.43 8.86 -4.96
CA ILE A 179 10.88 9.30 -6.28
C ILE A 179 12.40 9.23 -6.39
N ASN A 180 13.11 9.76 -5.38
CA ASN A 180 14.57 9.74 -5.33
C ASN A 180 15.08 8.29 -5.36
N ALA A 181 14.47 7.40 -4.58
CA ALA A 181 14.81 5.99 -4.56
C ALA A 181 14.56 5.32 -5.93
N LEU A 182 13.43 5.62 -6.59
CA LEU A 182 13.14 5.10 -7.92
C LEU A 182 14.22 5.50 -8.93
N HIS A 183 14.62 6.77 -8.96
CA HIS A 183 15.66 7.24 -9.88
C HIS A 183 17.05 6.69 -9.57
N GLN A 184 17.40 6.55 -8.29
CA GLN A 184 18.75 6.14 -7.89
C GLN A 184 18.97 4.63 -7.96
N ARG A 185 17.94 3.84 -7.67
CA ARG A 185 18.07 2.39 -7.45
C ARG A 185 16.82 1.59 -7.85
N GLY A 186 15.91 2.20 -8.61
CA GLY A 186 14.78 1.51 -9.20
C GLY A 186 15.18 0.73 -10.45
N PHE A 187 14.26 -0.11 -10.89
CA PHE A 187 14.44 -1.02 -12.02
C PHE A 187 13.23 -0.93 -12.95
N VAL A 188 13.43 -1.29 -14.21
CA VAL A 188 12.38 -1.61 -15.16
C VAL A 188 12.39 -3.10 -15.42
N MET A 189 11.25 -3.74 -15.25
CA MET A 189 11.01 -5.15 -15.58
C MET A 189 10.18 -5.24 -16.85
N ASP A 190 10.62 -6.08 -17.78
CA ASP A 190 9.76 -6.62 -18.82
C ASP A 190 9.14 -7.92 -18.32
N THR A 191 7.85 -7.90 -17.98
CA THR A 191 7.11 -9.04 -17.42
C THR A 191 6.98 -10.21 -18.40
N LYS A 192 7.07 -9.96 -19.71
CA LYS A 192 7.01 -11.00 -20.75
C LYS A 192 8.37 -11.65 -20.98
N ALA A 193 9.41 -10.83 -21.16
CA ALA A 193 10.78 -11.31 -21.35
C ALA A 193 11.43 -11.77 -20.04
N LYS A 194 10.86 -11.40 -18.89
CA LYS A 194 11.38 -11.61 -17.54
C LYS A 194 12.77 -11.01 -17.32
N THR A 195 13.07 -9.94 -18.04
CA THR A 195 14.32 -9.19 -17.92
C THR A 195 14.14 -8.01 -16.99
N VAL A 196 15.16 -7.73 -16.17
CA VAL A 196 15.18 -6.61 -15.23
C VAL A 196 16.41 -5.76 -15.53
N THR A 197 16.22 -4.46 -15.70
CA THR A 197 17.27 -3.49 -16.02
C THR A 197 17.22 -2.34 -15.03
N ALA A 198 18.36 -1.87 -14.53
CA ALA A 198 18.40 -0.67 -13.69
C ALA A 198 17.86 0.54 -14.48
N ILE A 199 17.09 1.42 -13.82
CA ILE A 199 16.53 2.61 -14.49
C ILE A 199 17.64 3.49 -15.08
N SER A 200 18.81 3.57 -14.43
CA SER A 200 19.98 4.31 -14.92
C SER A 200 20.52 3.79 -16.26
N ASP A 201 20.38 2.49 -16.52
CA ASP A 201 20.91 1.81 -17.70
C ASP A 201 19.81 1.57 -18.75
N TRP A 202 18.56 1.84 -18.40
CA TRP A 202 17.41 1.57 -19.25
C TRP A 202 17.22 2.66 -20.30
N LYS A 203 17.57 2.31 -21.55
CA LYS A 203 17.37 3.18 -22.71
C LYS A 203 16.04 2.88 -23.38
N SER A 204 14.97 3.54 -22.92
CA SER A 204 13.68 3.45 -23.59
C SER A 204 13.69 4.24 -24.90
N PRO A 205 13.25 3.68 -26.03
CA PRO A 205 12.92 4.46 -27.22
C PRO A 205 11.62 5.25 -27.03
N ASP A 206 10.85 4.97 -25.98
CA ASP A 206 9.56 5.56 -25.68
C ASP A 206 9.66 6.68 -24.64
N THR A 207 9.27 7.89 -25.05
CA THR A 207 9.25 9.09 -24.23
C THR A 207 8.22 9.04 -23.12
N ASP A 208 7.16 8.24 -23.25
CA ASP A 208 6.03 8.24 -22.34
C ASP A 208 6.35 7.47 -21.07
N ALA A 209 7.10 6.38 -21.23
CA ALA A 209 7.65 5.65 -20.11
C ALA A 209 8.67 6.47 -19.31
N GLN A 210 9.55 7.19 -20.01
CA GLN A 210 10.47 8.13 -19.37
C GLN A 210 9.71 9.24 -18.64
N ARG A 211 8.68 9.81 -19.28
CA ARG A 211 7.81 10.82 -18.65
C ARG A 211 7.13 10.29 -17.39
N ALA A 212 6.59 9.08 -17.41
CA ALA A 212 5.91 8.49 -16.26
C ALA A 212 6.86 8.25 -15.08
N ILE A 213 8.10 7.80 -15.35
CA ILE A 213 9.16 7.68 -14.34
C ILE A 213 9.53 9.06 -13.78
N SER A 214 9.53 10.10 -14.61
CA SER A 214 9.81 11.47 -14.20
C SER A 214 8.61 12.23 -13.60
N ALA A 215 7.39 11.72 -13.71
CA ALA A 215 6.16 12.42 -13.33
C ALA A 215 5.91 12.48 -11.80
N GLY A 216 6.79 11.86 -11.01
CA GLY A 216 6.79 11.98 -9.55
C GLY A 216 5.92 10.96 -8.83
N ILE A 217 5.52 11.27 -7.60
CA ILE A 217 4.87 10.32 -6.69
C ILE A 217 3.46 9.92 -7.16
N ASP A 218 2.83 10.77 -7.98
CA ASP A 218 1.49 10.56 -8.51
C ASP A 218 1.38 9.29 -9.37
N THR A 219 2.46 8.87 -10.03
CA THR A 219 2.49 7.64 -10.84
C THR A 219 2.88 6.40 -10.05
N LEU A 220 3.43 6.56 -8.84
CA LEU A 220 3.78 5.46 -7.97
C LEU A 220 2.56 4.93 -7.24
N SER A 221 2.52 3.61 -7.09
CA SER A 221 1.40 2.91 -6.46
C SER A 221 1.86 1.62 -5.79
N ALA A 222 1.02 1.16 -4.86
CA ALA A 222 1.00 -0.15 -4.23
C ALA A 222 -0.25 -0.91 -4.75
N PRO A 223 -0.21 -1.49 -5.95
CA PRO A 223 -1.45 -1.70 -6.70
C PRO A 223 -2.36 -2.82 -6.22
N THR A 224 -3.65 -2.60 -6.37
CA THR A 224 -4.72 -3.53 -5.97
C THR A 224 -4.94 -4.68 -6.94
N GLY A 225 -4.39 -4.61 -8.16
CA GLY A 225 -4.59 -5.61 -9.22
C GLY A 225 -5.97 -5.55 -9.86
N LEU A 226 -6.74 -4.52 -9.56
CA LEU A 226 -8.10 -4.27 -10.01
C LEU A 226 -8.25 -2.78 -10.38
N PRO A 227 -9.27 -2.41 -11.16
CA PRO A 227 -9.57 -1.00 -11.40
C PRO A 227 -9.70 -0.20 -10.10
N PRO A 228 -9.43 1.12 -10.12
CA PRO A 228 -9.62 1.98 -8.97
C PRO A 228 -10.99 1.79 -8.30
N HIS A 229 -10.99 1.63 -6.98
CA HIS A 229 -12.20 1.39 -6.20
C HIS A 229 -13.09 2.62 -6.23
N GLN A 230 -14.36 2.42 -6.57
CA GLN A 230 -15.36 3.48 -6.53
C GLN A 230 -15.96 3.57 -5.13
N TRP A 231 -15.38 4.44 -4.31
CA TRP A 231 -15.85 4.69 -2.95
C TRP A 231 -17.25 5.27 -2.94
N SER A 232 -18.19 4.54 -2.33
CA SER A 232 -19.54 5.02 -2.06
C SER A 232 -19.53 6.08 -0.95
N GLN A 233 -20.61 6.87 -0.89
CA GLN A 233 -20.80 7.81 0.22
C GLN A 233 -20.89 7.08 1.57
N GLN A 234 -21.48 5.88 1.60
CA GLN A 234 -21.58 5.08 2.83
C GLN A 234 -20.20 4.64 3.33
N GLU A 235 -19.32 4.12 2.45
CA GLU A 235 -17.97 3.73 2.84
C GLU A 235 -17.15 4.92 3.36
N GLN A 236 -17.34 6.10 2.77
CA GLN A 236 -16.71 7.32 3.27
C GLN A 236 -17.23 7.68 4.67
N ASN A 237 -18.55 7.63 4.88
CA ASN A 237 -19.15 7.87 6.20
C ASN A 237 -18.66 6.86 7.24
N ASP A 238 -18.54 5.59 6.87
CA ASP A 238 -18.05 4.51 7.74
C ASP A 238 -16.57 4.70 8.09
N LEU A 239 -15.74 5.14 7.12
CA LEU A 239 -14.35 5.52 7.37
C LEU A 239 -14.29 6.67 8.38
N PHE A 240 -15.10 7.72 8.22
CA PHE A 240 -15.11 8.84 9.15
C PHE A 240 -15.58 8.45 10.55
N ALA A 241 -16.59 7.59 10.67
CA ALA A 241 -17.02 7.05 11.95
C ALA A 241 -15.89 6.24 12.62
N ALA A 242 -15.19 5.40 11.85
CA ALA A 242 -14.04 4.65 12.34
C ALA A 242 -12.89 5.56 12.82
N LEU A 243 -12.55 6.59 12.06
CA LEU A 243 -11.49 7.53 12.43
C LEU A 243 -11.85 8.37 13.65
N ARG A 244 -13.12 8.78 13.81
CA ARG A 244 -13.58 9.46 15.03
C ARG A 244 -13.42 8.56 16.25
N HIS A 245 -13.79 7.28 16.13
CA HIS A 245 -13.57 6.31 17.20
C HIS A 245 -12.07 6.18 17.54
N VAL A 246 -11.18 6.10 16.55
CA VAL A 246 -9.73 6.12 16.78
C VAL A 246 -9.32 7.37 17.55
N ALA A 247 -9.77 8.55 17.12
CA ALA A 247 -9.44 9.83 17.74
C ALA A 247 -9.91 9.88 19.20
N GLU A 248 -11.12 9.43 19.51
CA GLU A 248 -11.66 9.35 20.86
C GLU A 248 -10.84 8.42 21.75
N GLN A 249 -10.54 7.20 21.26
CA GLN A 249 -9.79 6.21 22.02
C GLN A 249 -8.36 6.64 22.29
N GLU A 250 -7.75 7.39 21.40
CA GLU A 250 -6.36 7.86 21.54
C GLU A 250 -6.24 9.27 22.14
N GLY A 251 -7.36 9.97 22.40
CA GLY A 251 -7.35 11.34 22.92
C GLY A 251 -6.85 12.38 21.90
N ARG A 252 -7.18 12.19 20.63
CA ARG A 252 -6.68 12.96 19.47
C ARG A 252 -7.75 13.76 18.74
N LEU A 253 -8.94 13.93 19.33
CA LEU A 253 -9.96 14.84 18.81
C LEU A 253 -9.43 16.28 18.88
N GLY A 254 -9.49 16.99 17.75
CA GLY A 254 -9.19 18.41 17.65
C GLY A 254 -10.35 19.32 18.03
#